data_AF-A0A5M4B9S5-F1
#
_entry.id   AF-A0A5M4B9S5-F1
#
_cell.length_a   1.000
_cell.length_b   1.000
_cell.length_c   1.000
_cell.angle_alpha   90.00
_cell.angle_beta   90.00
_cell.angle_gamma   90.00
#
_symmetry.space_group_name_H-M   'P 1'
#
loop_
_entity.id
_entity.type
_entity.pdbx_description
1 polymer ?
#
loop_
_entity_poly.entity_id
_entity_poly.type
_entity_poly.pdbx_seq_one_letter_code
_entity_poly.pdbx_strand_id
1 'polypeptide(L)'
;MLYRLLIIILLTASYSCKNNTDTSKLPKEHKVKSIEFEEFSIADISSNAQSDIRSWKSFQSLMQVIVSMAPSKIKNTENLVNSNPDSLLIYNRLAPINTKTIYENITVERDWRTHNNLKDTIFRLEKKKDKEISFMQWNKFLVKNIPYTFSVFAKNLNYNTVTLGFSEKEEDLYKEIFVLDSSYTEHTNTKKVKLLDDNWKELQLTFVPKNEGVHGIKLSFEEDSKNGDNILFYRPTLQIPTKYFSKIGEYSDKIIKEQSSVESSYYTVFFWLMQIEEELKQLLAEDAFPEKIEAPAIKARFRLFETQVKELADNVKNNPNFQKEDVQKSIRNMQNTFNDIILRINNFYDSDLENQMQYIKSQPDTIQSINNKNTKSTNDNLQNPDNIM
;
A
#
# COMPACT_ATOMS: atom_id res chain seq x y z
N MET A 1 41.10 -32.17 63.11
CA MET A 1 40.32 -30.97 63.47
C MET A 1 40.07 -30.02 62.27
N LEU A 2 40.17 -30.49 61.01
CA LEU A 2 39.82 -29.70 59.82
C LEU A 2 38.49 -30.14 59.15
N TYR A 3 37.98 -31.33 59.49
CA TYR A 3 36.75 -31.90 58.90
C TYR A 3 35.46 -31.59 59.70
N ARG A 4 35.56 -31.00 60.91
CA ARG A 4 34.39 -30.57 61.70
C ARG A 4 33.96 -29.12 61.44
N LEU A 5 34.81 -28.31 60.80
CA LEU A 5 34.45 -26.93 60.42
C LEU A 5 33.68 -26.86 59.09
N LEU A 6 33.84 -27.88 58.23
CA LEU A 6 33.22 -27.94 56.89
C LEU A 6 31.76 -28.42 56.90
N ILE A 7 31.30 -29.09 57.97
CA ILE A 7 29.91 -29.56 58.10
C ILE A 7 28.99 -28.46 58.67
N ILE A 8 29.54 -27.48 59.39
CA ILE A 8 28.75 -26.36 59.96
C ILE A 8 28.46 -25.28 58.90
N ILE A 9 29.29 -25.16 57.86
CA ILE A 9 29.08 -24.24 56.73
C ILE A 9 28.08 -24.81 55.70
N LEU A 10 27.83 -26.13 55.70
CA LEU A 10 26.87 -26.76 54.79
C LEU A 10 25.42 -26.81 55.32
N LEU A 11 25.17 -26.41 56.58
CA LEU A 11 23.87 -26.52 57.24
C LEU A 11 23.19 -25.17 57.58
N THR A 12 23.78 -24.04 57.19
CA THR A 12 23.20 -22.69 57.41
C THR A 12 22.64 -22.02 56.17
N ALA A 13 22.65 -22.68 55.00
CA ALA A 13 22.03 -22.15 53.77
C ALA A 13 20.59 -22.67 53.53
N SER A 14 19.97 -23.35 54.51
CA SER A 14 18.67 -24.01 54.33
C SER A 14 17.65 -23.66 55.41
N TYR A 15 17.59 -22.41 55.89
CA TYR A 15 16.38 -21.89 56.54
C TYR A 15 16.40 -20.36 56.52
N SER A 16 15.83 -19.77 55.48
CA SER A 16 15.11 -18.51 55.66
C SER A 16 13.90 -18.48 54.74
N CYS A 17 12.78 -18.09 55.34
CA CYS A 17 11.46 -17.85 54.74
C CYS A 17 10.68 -19.09 54.29
N LYS A 18 10.03 -19.74 55.27
CA LYS A 18 8.67 -20.22 55.05
C LYS A 18 7.78 -19.90 56.24
N ASN A 19 7.06 -18.78 56.13
CA ASN A 19 5.61 -18.67 56.29
C ASN A 19 5.23 -17.20 56.53
N ASN A 20 4.92 -16.50 55.45
CA ASN A 20 3.69 -15.75 55.44
C ASN A 20 2.99 -16.01 54.11
N THR A 21 1.77 -16.50 54.24
CA THR A 21 0.82 -16.77 53.17
C THR A 21 0.41 -15.45 52.54
N ASP A 22 1.18 -15.02 51.55
CA ASP A 22 0.61 -14.30 50.42
C ASP A 22 0.90 -15.16 49.20
N THR A 23 -0.15 -15.77 48.67
CA THR A 23 -0.17 -16.17 47.28
C THR A 23 -0.02 -14.90 46.43
N SER A 24 1.21 -14.41 46.29
CA SER A 24 1.57 -13.69 45.07
C SER A 24 1.42 -14.73 43.98
N LYS A 25 0.22 -14.77 43.39
CA LYS A 25 0.06 -15.27 42.04
C LYS A 25 1.21 -14.63 41.28
N LEU A 26 2.22 -15.43 40.90
CA LEU A 26 3.04 -15.11 39.73
C LEU A 26 2.06 -14.51 38.73
N PRO A 27 2.27 -13.28 38.23
CA PRO A 27 1.32 -12.70 37.31
C PRO A 27 1.18 -13.73 36.20
N LYS A 28 0.00 -14.35 36.13
CA LYS A 28 -0.31 -15.31 35.09
C LYS A 28 0.00 -14.56 33.81
N GLU A 29 0.99 -15.01 33.05
CA GLU A 29 1.18 -14.56 31.68
C GLU A 29 -0.06 -14.97 30.89
N HIS A 30 -1.11 -14.19 31.03
CA HIS A 30 -2.24 -14.20 30.14
C HIS A 30 -1.98 -13.09 29.13
N LYS A 31 -1.09 -13.34 28.17
CA LYS A 31 -1.06 -12.57 26.91
C LYS A 31 -2.17 -13.08 25.98
N VAL A 32 -3.34 -12.56 26.35
CA VAL A 32 -4.55 -12.17 25.63
C VAL A 32 -4.75 -12.63 24.19
N LYS A 33 -5.94 -13.21 23.94
CA LYS A 33 -6.59 -13.44 22.65
C LYS A 33 -6.28 -12.32 21.64
N SER A 34 -5.85 -12.71 20.43
CA SER A 34 -5.71 -11.80 19.30
C SER A 34 -6.99 -10.97 19.11
N ILE A 35 -6.82 -9.68 18.85
CA ILE A 35 -7.94 -8.82 18.48
C ILE A 35 -8.15 -9.01 16.98
N GLU A 36 -9.26 -9.66 16.65
CA GLU A 36 -9.71 -9.80 15.28
C GLU A 36 -10.49 -8.57 14.83
N PHE A 37 -10.43 -8.26 13.53
CA PHE A 37 -11.38 -7.34 12.93
C PHE A 37 -12.80 -7.90 13.09
N GLU A 38 -13.73 -7.05 13.52
CA GLU A 38 -15.16 -7.35 13.45
C GLU A 38 -15.63 -7.45 11.99
N GLU A 39 -16.87 -7.92 11.78
CA GLU A 39 -17.45 -8.11 10.44
C GLU A 39 -17.43 -6.79 9.64
N PHE A 40 -16.68 -6.78 8.53
CA PHE A 40 -16.44 -5.59 7.71
C PHE A 40 -17.43 -5.55 6.55
N SER A 41 -18.69 -5.18 6.79
CA SER A 41 -19.68 -5.05 5.70
C SER A 41 -19.31 -3.92 4.74
N ILE A 42 -19.21 -4.23 3.45
CA ILE A 42 -18.88 -3.30 2.36
C ILE A 42 -20.17 -2.96 1.59
N ALA A 43 -20.37 -1.68 1.26
CA ALA A 43 -21.48 -1.24 0.41
C ALA A 43 -21.32 -1.77 -1.04
N ASP A 44 -22.44 -2.09 -1.70
CA ASP A 44 -22.42 -2.53 -3.09
C ASP A 44 -22.04 -1.38 -4.05
N ILE A 45 -21.32 -1.71 -5.12
CA ILE A 45 -21.00 -0.77 -6.21
C ILE A 45 -22.16 -0.75 -7.20
N SER A 46 -22.68 0.44 -7.52
CA SER A 46 -23.82 0.59 -8.44
C SER A 46 -23.47 0.10 -9.85
N SER A 47 -24.46 -0.40 -10.59
CA SER A 47 -24.26 -0.92 -11.94
C SER A 47 -23.60 0.09 -12.89
N ASN A 48 -23.87 1.39 -12.70
CA ASN A 48 -23.29 2.46 -13.51
C ASN A 48 -21.81 2.70 -13.19
N ALA A 49 -21.37 2.46 -11.96
CA ALA A 49 -19.98 2.61 -11.53
C ALA A 49 -19.13 1.36 -11.81
N GLN A 50 -19.74 0.17 -11.94
CA GLN A 50 -19.03 -1.11 -11.99
C GLN A 50 -17.93 -1.18 -13.05
N SER A 51 -18.17 -0.69 -14.27
CA SER A 51 -17.18 -0.78 -15.37
C SER A 51 -15.89 -0.03 -15.03
N ASP A 52 -16.02 1.22 -14.62
CA ASP A 52 -14.88 2.09 -14.33
C ASP A 52 -14.17 1.67 -13.04
N ILE A 53 -14.93 1.28 -12.02
CA ILE A 53 -14.35 0.78 -10.77
C ILE A 53 -13.60 -0.53 -10.98
N ARG A 54 -14.06 -1.41 -11.88
CA ARG A 54 -13.35 -2.65 -12.24
C ARG A 54 -12.06 -2.39 -13.00
N SER A 55 -12.00 -1.34 -13.83
CA SER A 55 -10.79 -0.99 -14.58
C SER A 55 -9.79 -0.17 -13.74
N TRP A 56 -10.23 0.44 -12.64
CA TRP A 56 -9.40 1.23 -11.73
C TRP A 56 -8.51 0.36 -10.83
N LYS A 57 -7.32 0.02 -11.34
CA LYS A 57 -6.39 -0.96 -10.74
C LYS A 57 -6.02 -0.67 -9.27
N SER A 58 -5.64 0.56 -8.93
CA SER A 58 -5.24 0.90 -7.56
C SER A 58 -6.38 0.79 -6.56
N PHE A 59 -7.62 1.10 -6.98
CA PHE A 59 -8.79 0.85 -6.13
C PHE A 59 -9.11 -0.64 -6.00
N GLN A 60 -8.94 -1.43 -7.06
CA GLN A 60 -9.09 -2.89 -6.98
C GLN A 60 -8.07 -3.52 -6.03
N SER A 61 -6.82 -3.05 -6.03
CA SER A 61 -5.81 -3.50 -5.06
C SER A 61 -6.21 -3.17 -3.62
N LEU A 62 -6.64 -1.92 -3.35
CA LEU A 62 -7.16 -1.53 -2.04
C LEU A 62 -8.35 -2.39 -1.60
N MET A 63 -9.32 -2.61 -2.50
CA MET A 63 -10.49 -3.45 -2.23
C MET A 63 -10.07 -4.88 -1.88
N GLN A 64 -9.09 -5.43 -2.59
CA GLN A 64 -8.58 -6.77 -2.32
C GLN A 64 -7.92 -6.88 -0.95
N VAL A 65 -7.17 -5.87 -0.51
CA VAL A 65 -6.60 -5.84 0.84
C VAL A 65 -7.70 -5.81 1.89
N ILE A 66 -8.69 -4.93 1.72
CA ILE A 66 -9.82 -4.81 2.65
C ILE A 66 -10.63 -6.11 2.72
N VAL A 67 -10.87 -6.77 1.58
CA VAL A 67 -11.59 -8.04 1.54
C VAL A 67 -10.81 -9.18 2.20
N SER A 68 -9.49 -9.20 2.01
CA SER A 68 -8.62 -10.25 2.57
C SER A 68 -8.42 -10.13 4.08
N MET A 69 -8.68 -8.96 4.66
CA MET A 69 -8.63 -8.72 6.11
C MET A 69 -9.75 -9.43 6.86
N ALA A 70 -10.90 -9.68 6.23
CA ALA A 70 -12.08 -10.29 6.85
C ALA A 70 -12.80 -11.30 5.91
N PRO A 71 -12.11 -12.34 5.42
CA PRO A 71 -12.58 -13.16 4.30
C PRO A 71 -13.85 -13.97 4.61
N SER A 72 -14.12 -14.29 5.88
CA SER A 72 -15.29 -15.05 6.33
C SER A 72 -16.52 -14.17 6.66
N LYS A 73 -16.43 -12.85 6.46
CA LYS A 73 -17.31 -11.84 7.07
C LYS A 73 -17.77 -10.76 6.09
N ILE A 74 -17.51 -10.91 4.79
CA ILE A 74 -17.93 -9.96 3.75
C ILE A 74 -18.92 -10.69 2.86
N LYS A 75 -20.17 -10.23 2.83
CA LYS A 75 -21.17 -10.69 1.86
C LYS A 75 -20.91 -10.00 0.51
N ASN A 76 -21.20 -10.67 -0.61
CA ASN A 76 -21.07 -10.14 -1.99
C ASN A 76 -19.63 -9.94 -2.54
N THR A 77 -18.63 -10.68 -2.05
CA THR A 77 -17.23 -10.55 -2.51
C THR A 77 -17.01 -10.77 -4.01
N GLU A 78 -17.78 -11.66 -4.65
CA GLU A 78 -17.65 -12.02 -6.07
C GLU A 78 -17.99 -10.85 -7.02
N ASN A 79 -18.83 -9.91 -6.59
CA ASN A 79 -19.18 -8.73 -7.39
C ASN A 79 -18.21 -7.56 -7.20
N LEU A 80 -17.44 -7.55 -6.11
CA LEU A 80 -16.60 -6.44 -5.67
C LEU A 80 -15.15 -6.54 -6.15
N VAL A 81 -14.66 -7.76 -6.37
CA VAL A 81 -13.27 -8.04 -6.72
C VAL A 81 -13.25 -8.80 -8.05
N ASN A 82 -12.84 -8.13 -9.12
CA ASN A 82 -12.60 -8.80 -10.39
C ASN A 82 -11.09 -8.80 -10.65
N SER A 83 -10.34 -9.46 -9.79
CA SER A 83 -8.89 -9.59 -9.97
C SER A 83 -8.60 -10.89 -10.71
N ASN A 84 -7.82 -10.78 -11.79
CA ASN A 84 -7.09 -11.94 -12.30
C ASN A 84 -6.35 -12.55 -11.09
N PRO A 85 -6.51 -13.85 -10.77
CA PRO A 85 -5.87 -14.47 -9.60
C PRO A 85 -4.34 -14.38 -9.64
N ASP A 86 -3.77 -14.11 -10.82
CA ASP A 86 -2.34 -13.90 -11.05
C ASP A 86 -1.95 -12.40 -11.09
N SER A 87 -2.89 -11.47 -10.87
CA SER A 87 -2.56 -10.06 -10.61
C SER A 87 -1.68 -9.96 -9.37
N LEU A 88 -0.66 -9.11 -9.47
CA LEU A 88 0.30 -8.88 -8.40
C LEU A 88 -0.17 -7.74 -7.49
N LEU A 89 -0.26 -8.02 -6.19
CA LEU A 89 -0.46 -7.03 -5.13
C LEU A 89 0.86 -6.71 -4.46
N ILE A 90 1.01 -5.48 -3.98
CA ILE A 90 2.18 -5.10 -3.21
C ILE A 90 2.05 -5.69 -1.80
N TYR A 91 2.95 -6.61 -1.48
CA TYR A 91 3.12 -7.13 -0.13
C TYR A 91 4.00 -6.22 0.73
N ASN A 92 5.02 -5.60 0.13
CA ASN A 92 5.93 -4.70 0.84
C ASN A 92 6.63 -3.72 -0.10
N ARG A 93 6.64 -2.40 0.19
CA ARG A 93 7.67 -1.49 -0.36
C ARG A 93 8.94 -1.59 0.46
N LEU A 94 10.05 -1.82 -0.25
CA LEU A 94 11.35 -1.99 0.36
C LEU A 94 12.01 -0.62 0.52
N ALA A 95 12.12 -0.10 1.74
CA ALA A 95 12.68 1.24 1.96
C ALA A 95 14.18 1.28 1.57
N PRO A 96 14.59 2.07 0.56
CA PRO A 96 16.00 2.12 0.15
C PRO A 96 16.92 2.72 1.21
N ILE A 97 16.38 3.60 2.06
CA ILE A 97 17.08 4.23 3.19
C ILE A 97 16.32 3.89 4.48
N ASN A 98 16.87 2.96 5.27
CA ASN A 98 16.31 2.55 6.55
C ASN A 98 17.41 1.93 7.43
N THR A 99 17.31 2.09 8.75
CA THR A 99 18.14 1.41 9.76
C THR A 99 18.23 -0.12 9.62
N LYS A 100 17.22 -0.76 9.02
CA LYS A 100 17.19 -2.22 8.81
C LYS A 100 17.71 -2.66 7.42
N THR A 101 17.97 -1.71 6.53
CA THR A 101 18.51 -2.00 5.20
C THR A 101 20.02 -2.18 5.32
N ILE A 102 20.54 -3.26 4.76
CA ILE A 102 21.97 -3.59 4.81
C ILE A 102 22.62 -3.03 3.54
N TYR A 103 23.77 -2.38 3.71
CA TYR A 103 24.59 -1.83 2.63
C TYR A 103 25.98 -2.43 2.73
N GLU A 104 26.41 -3.13 1.69
CA GLU A 104 27.77 -3.66 1.57
C GLU A 104 28.45 -2.97 0.39
N ASN A 105 29.55 -2.25 0.65
CA ASN A 105 30.36 -1.55 -0.36
C ASN A 105 29.61 -0.61 -1.32
N ILE A 106 28.48 -0.06 -0.89
CA ILE A 106 27.66 0.86 -1.66
C ILE A 106 27.31 2.13 -0.86
N THR A 107 26.89 3.17 -1.58
CA THR A 107 26.14 4.31 -1.05
C THR A 107 24.76 4.32 -1.69
N VAL A 108 23.74 4.65 -0.90
CA VAL A 108 22.40 4.98 -1.39
C VAL A 108 22.05 6.36 -0.90
N GLU A 109 21.73 7.25 -1.83
CA GLU A 109 21.27 8.60 -1.49
C GLU A 109 20.07 8.99 -2.36
N ARG A 110 19.30 9.95 -1.86
CA ARG A 110 18.21 10.52 -2.65
C ARG A 110 18.81 11.39 -3.75
N ASP A 111 18.45 11.11 -5.00
CA ASP A 111 18.79 11.99 -6.11
C ASP A 111 17.80 13.16 -6.15
N TRP A 112 18.31 14.38 -6.01
CA TRP A 112 17.51 15.61 -6.00
C TRP A 112 17.44 16.28 -7.39
N ARG A 113 18.23 15.81 -8.36
CA ARG A 113 18.37 16.43 -9.69
C ARG A 113 17.26 16.02 -10.64
N THR A 114 16.52 14.97 -10.31
CA THR A 114 15.37 14.50 -11.09
C THR A 114 14.14 15.36 -10.78
N HIS A 115 13.83 16.30 -11.69
CA HIS A 115 12.77 17.30 -11.55
C HIS A 115 11.37 16.83 -12.02
N ASN A 116 10.37 17.30 -11.27
CA ASN A 116 8.99 17.72 -11.57
C ASN A 116 7.88 16.79 -12.09
N ASN A 117 8.12 15.65 -12.74
CA ASN A 117 7.01 14.79 -13.22
C ASN A 117 6.92 13.40 -12.57
N LEU A 118 7.96 12.96 -11.85
CA LEU A 118 7.92 11.69 -11.12
C LEU A 118 7.45 11.94 -9.69
N LYS A 119 6.32 11.31 -9.32
CA LYS A 119 5.78 11.34 -7.95
C LYS A 119 6.59 10.50 -6.97
N ASP A 120 7.46 9.63 -7.46
CA ASP A 120 8.32 8.78 -6.64
C ASP A 120 9.63 9.46 -6.26
N THR A 121 10.15 9.07 -5.09
CA THR A 121 11.51 9.45 -4.69
C THR A 121 12.52 8.57 -5.43
N ILE A 122 13.43 9.21 -6.16
CA ILE A 122 14.50 8.55 -6.89
C ILE A 122 15.75 8.48 -6.02
N PHE A 123 16.44 7.36 -6.12
CA PHE A 123 17.67 7.07 -5.39
C PHE A 123 18.81 6.80 -6.36
N ARG A 124 19.99 7.26 -5.98
CA ARG A 124 21.25 6.91 -6.62
C ARG A 124 21.93 5.83 -5.82
N LEU A 125 22.20 4.70 -6.46
CA LEU A 125 23.02 3.61 -5.91
C LEU A 125 24.42 3.75 -6.50
N GLU A 126 25.45 3.84 -5.67
CA GLU A 126 26.84 4.04 -6.11
C GLU A 126 27.78 3.03 -5.43
N LYS A 127 28.67 2.40 -6.18
CA LYS A 127 29.69 1.47 -5.68
C LYS A 127 30.87 2.20 -5.07
N LYS A 128 31.38 1.72 -3.93
CA LYS A 128 32.51 2.35 -3.19
C LYS A 128 33.88 1.70 -3.39
N LYS A 129 33.94 0.42 -3.75
CA LYS A 129 35.19 -0.34 -3.79
C LYS A 129 35.27 -1.24 -5.01
N ASP A 130 36.42 -1.27 -5.66
CA ASP A 130 36.66 -2.11 -6.83
C ASP A 130 36.68 -3.60 -6.48
N LYS A 131 36.11 -4.44 -7.36
CA LYS A 131 36.19 -5.91 -7.28
C LYS A 131 35.67 -6.55 -5.99
N GLU A 132 35.00 -5.79 -5.13
CA GLU A 132 34.27 -6.30 -3.96
C GLU A 132 32.77 -6.43 -4.29
N ILE A 133 32.13 -7.43 -3.68
CA ILE A 133 30.68 -7.60 -3.76
C ILE A 133 30.02 -6.34 -3.21
N SER A 134 29.08 -5.78 -3.96
CA SER A 134 28.47 -4.49 -3.66
C SER A 134 26.96 -4.60 -3.78
N PHE A 135 26.25 -4.53 -2.65
CA PHE A 135 24.80 -4.77 -2.63
C PHE A 135 24.06 -3.97 -1.57
N MET A 136 22.80 -3.70 -1.86
CA MET A 136 21.78 -3.32 -0.91
C MET A 136 20.89 -4.52 -0.65
N GLN A 137 20.58 -4.81 0.62
CA GLN A 137 19.76 -5.96 1.00
C GLN A 137 18.64 -5.57 1.96
N TRP A 138 17.47 -6.16 1.72
CA TRP A 138 16.33 -6.14 2.64
C TRP A 138 16.07 -7.54 3.17
N ASN A 139 15.96 -7.65 4.49
CA ASN A 139 15.58 -8.89 5.16
C ASN A 139 14.08 -8.87 5.43
N LYS A 140 13.37 -9.88 4.92
CA LYS A 140 11.91 -9.97 5.02
C LYS A 140 11.47 -11.39 5.37
N PHE A 141 10.48 -11.49 6.27
CA PHE A 141 9.77 -12.74 6.51
C PHE A 141 8.97 -13.12 5.26
N LEU A 142 9.25 -14.30 4.72
CA LEU A 142 8.50 -14.86 3.60
C LEU A 142 7.91 -16.22 3.98
N VAL A 143 6.72 -16.49 3.44
CA VAL A 143 6.00 -17.75 3.65
C VAL A 143 6.39 -18.73 2.55
N LYS A 144 6.69 -19.97 2.95
CA LYS A 144 7.07 -21.04 2.01
C LYS A 144 6.03 -21.25 0.90
N ASN A 145 6.51 -21.61 -0.29
CA ASN A 145 5.68 -21.98 -1.44
C ASN A 145 4.73 -20.87 -1.94
N ILE A 146 5.03 -19.60 -1.67
CA ILE A 146 4.35 -18.46 -2.28
C ILE A 146 5.28 -17.85 -3.33
N PRO A 147 4.85 -17.67 -4.58
CA PRO A 147 5.65 -16.94 -5.57
C PRO A 147 5.67 -15.45 -5.22
N TYR A 148 6.87 -14.92 -5.02
CA TYR A 148 7.11 -13.49 -4.83
C TYR A 148 7.76 -12.91 -6.08
N THR A 149 7.38 -11.69 -6.42
CA THR A 149 7.99 -10.91 -7.50
C THR A 149 8.63 -9.67 -6.89
N PHE A 150 9.95 -9.61 -6.93
CA PHE A 150 10.71 -8.40 -6.61
C PHE A 150 10.77 -7.53 -7.86
N SER A 151 10.16 -6.34 -7.81
CA SER A 151 10.15 -5.35 -8.90
C SER A 151 10.88 -4.09 -8.48
N VAL A 152 11.67 -3.50 -9.38
CA VAL A 152 12.34 -2.21 -9.21
C VAL A 152 12.44 -1.48 -10.53
N PHE A 153 12.27 -0.16 -10.50
CA PHE A 153 12.47 0.70 -11.66
C PHE A 153 13.90 1.20 -11.63
N ALA A 154 14.63 0.98 -12.72
CA ALA A 154 16.05 1.34 -12.82
C ALA A 154 16.38 2.03 -14.13
N LYS A 155 17.41 2.88 -14.09
CA LYS A 155 17.95 3.62 -15.23
C LYS A 155 19.47 3.70 -15.10
N ASN A 156 20.17 3.54 -16.22
CA ASN A 156 21.62 3.69 -16.24
C ASN A 156 22.01 5.16 -15.99
N LEU A 157 23.16 5.36 -15.35
CA LEU A 157 23.76 6.68 -15.20
C LEU A 157 25.21 6.65 -15.73
N ASN A 158 26.08 5.83 -15.15
CA ASN A 158 27.39 5.51 -15.72
C ASN A 158 27.72 4.01 -15.73
N TYR A 159 26.82 3.15 -15.24
CA TYR A 159 26.93 1.70 -15.28
C TYR A 159 25.68 1.07 -15.90
N ASN A 160 25.90 0.00 -16.67
CA ASN A 160 24.91 -0.50 -17.63
C ASN A 160 24.18 -1.77 -17.18
N THR A 161 24.57 -2.38 -16.08
CA THR A 161 23.90 -3.59 -15.57
C THR A 161 23.53 -3.44 -14.11
N VAL A 162 22.58 -4.27 -13.66
CA VAL A 162 22.24 -4.39 -12.26
C VAL A 162 21.71 -5.80 -12.01
N THR A 163 22.04 -6.36 -10.85
CA THR A 163 21.60 -7.69 -10.45
C THR A 163 20.49 -7.59 -9.42
N LEU A 164 19.38 -8.31 -9.66
CA LEU A 164 18.39 -8.60 -8.64
C LEU A 164 18.68 -9.98 -8.07
N GLY A 165 18.62 -10.11 -6.74
CA GLY A 165 18.95 -11.35 -6.04
C GLY A 165 17.94 -11.73 -4.96
N PHE A 166 17.82 -13.02 -4.72
CA PHE A 166 17.15 -13.63 -3.58
C PHE A 166 18.08 -14.65 -2.91
N SER A 167 18.19 -14.54 -1.59
CA SER A 167 19.06 -15.34 -0.75
C SER A 167 18.27 -15.96 0.40
N GLU A 168 18.57 -17.22 0.69
CA GLU A 168 17.95 -18.00 1.75
C GLU A 168 19.07 -18.56 2.63
N LYS A 169 19.06 -18.24 3.93
CA LYS A 169 20.13 -18.62 4.88
C LYS A 169 21.55 -18.28 4.38
N GLU A 170 21.71 -17.08 3.82
CA GLU A 170 22.97 -16.56 3.26
C GLU A 170 23.44 -17.23 1.96
N GLU A 171 22.72 -18.24 1.45
CA GLU A 171 22.96 -18.80 0.11
C GLU A 171 22.18 -18.00 -0.95
N ASP A 172 22.88 -17.46 -1.95
CA ASP A 172 22.26 -16.80 -3.10
C ASP A 172 21.63 -17.84 -4.03
N LEU A 173 20.31 -18.03 -3.92
CA LEU A 173 19.57 -19.07 -4.64
C LEU A 173 19.10 -18.63 -6.03
N TYR A 174 18.66 -17.38 -6.16
CA TYR A 174 18.18 -16.85 -7.43
C TYR A 174 18.82 -15.49 -7.68
N LYS A 175 19.49 -15.33 -8.82
CA LYS A 175 20.05 -14.05 -9.26
C LYS A 175 19.79 -13.86 -10.74
N GLU A 176 19.52 -12.62 -11.13
CA GLU A 176 19.33 -12.25 -12.51
C GLU A 176 19.96 -10.89 -12.80
N ILE A 177 20.77 -10.86 -13.85
CA ILE A 177 21.47 -9.67 -14.33
C ILE A 177 20.58 -9.01 -15.37
N PHE A 178 20.33 -7.72 -15.18
CA PHE A 178 19.54 -6.89 -16.08
C PHE A 178 20.41 -5.81 -16.72
N VAL A 179 20.30 -5.69 -18.03
CA VAL A 179 20.94 -4.67 -18.84
C VAL A 179 20.04 -3.43 -18.92
N LEU A 180 20.57 -2.31 -18.44
CA LEU A 180 19.94 -0.99 -18.39
C LEU A 180 20.14 -0.18 -19.67
N ASP A 181 21.20 -0.42 -20.43
CA ASP A 181 21.46 0.23 -21.72
C ASP A 181 21.33 -0.77 -22.88
N SER A 182 20.41 -0.55 -23.82
CA SER A 182 20.23 -1.44 -24.97
C SER A 182 21.42 -1.47 -25.94
N SER A 183 22.32 -0.48 -25.87
CA SER A 183 23.56 -0.48 -26.65
C SER A 183 24.66 -1.37 -26.05
N TYR A 184 24.47 -1.82 -24.81
CA TYR A 184 25.38 -2.75 -24.14
C TYR A 184 25.17 -4.17 -24.68
N THR A 185 26.23 -4.76 -25.23
CA THR A 185 26.15 -6.00 -26.02
C THR A 185 26.71 -7.24 -25.32
N GLU A 186 27.37 -7.08 -24.18
CA GLU A 186 27.99 -8.20 -23.46
C GLU A 186 26.95 -9.11 -22.79
N HIS A 187 25.81 -8.53 -22.40
CA HIS A 187 24.68 -9.25 -21.80
C HIS A 187 23.37 -8.94 -22.53
N THR A 188 22.42 -9.87 -22.46
CA THR A 188 21.06 -9.66 -22.96
C THR A 188 20.05 -10.03 -21.89
N ASN A 189 18.98 -9.24 -21.81
CA ASN A 189 17.88 -9.52 -20.89
C ASN A 189 17.15 -10.77 -21.36
N THR A 190 17.26 -11.85 -20.60
CA THR A 190 16.59 -13.13 -20.92
C THR A 190 15.08 -13.09 -20.61
N LYS A 191 14.65 -12.19 -19.73
CA LYS A 191 13.24 -11.93 -19.41
C LYS A 191 12.74 -10.60 -19.96
N LYS A 192 11.42 -10.51 -20.15
CA LYS A 192 10.76 -9.28 -20.60
C LYS A 192 11.01 -8.17 -19.58
N VAL A 193 11.73 -7.14 -20.01
CA VAL A 193 11.85 -5.87 -19.32
C VAL A 193 10.81 -4.92 -19.89
N LYS A 194 10.01 -4.28 -19.04
CA LYS A 194 9.07 -3.27 -19.50
C LYS A 194 9.81 -1.95 -19.67
N LEU A 195 9.90 -1.50 -20.92
CA LEU A 195 10.42 -0.18 -21.26
C LEU A 195 9.39 0.89 -20.91
N LEU A 196 9.88 1.98 -20.34
CA LEU A 196 9.10 3.15 -19.93
C LEU A 196 9.74 4.40 -20.55
N ASP A 197 9.06 5.54 -20.39
CA ASP A 197 9.56 6.83 -20.83
C ASP A 197 10.92 7.16 -20.18
N ASP A 198 11.68 8.05 -20.81
CA ASP A 198 13.00 8.51 -20.36
C ASP A 198 14.02 7.39 -20.08
N ASN A 199 13.94 6.28 -20.82
CA ASN A 199 14.82 5.10 -20.70
C ASN A 199 14.72 4.37 -19.35
N TRP A 200 13.66 4.60 -18.58
CA TRP A 200 13.40 3.79 -17.39
C TRP A 200 13.01 2.36 -17.77
N LYS A 201 13.44 1.40 -16.95
CA LYS A 201 13.11 -0.02 -17.12
C LYS A 201 12.53 -0.57 -15.83
N GLU A 202 11.41 -1.27 -15.94
CA GLU A 202 10.90 -2.09 -14.83
C GLU A 202 11.57 -3.47 -14.88
N LEU A 203 12.32 -3.79 -13.84
CA LEU A 203 13.05 -5.04 -13.66
C LEU A 203 12.28 -5.93 -12.71
N GLN A 204 12.15 -7.23 -13.01
CA GLN A 204 11.37 -8.16 -12.20
C GLN A 204 12.08 -9.51 -12.01
N LEU A 205 12.30 -9.89 -10.75
CA LEU A 205 12.76 -11.22 -10.36
C LEU A 205 11.64 -11.96 -9.63
N THR A 206 11.21 -13.09 -10.16
CA THR A 206 10.23 -13.98 -9.50
C THR A 206 10.94 -15.17 -8.88
N PHE A 207 10.63 -15.46 -7.61
CA PHE A 207 11.21 -16.56 -6.84
C PHE A 207 10.18 -17.19 -5.89
N VAL A 208 10.45 -18.41 -5.45
CA VAL A 208 9.62 -19.13 -4.47
C VAL A 208 10.53 -19.58 -3.32
N PRO A 209 10.33 -19.09 -2.08
CA PRO A 209 11.13 -19.49 -0.94
C PRO A 209 10.84 -20.96 -0.58
N LYS A 210 11.91 -21.72 -0.33
CA LYS A 210 11.79 -23.15 0.02
C LYS A 210 11.37 -23.32 1.47
N ASN A 211 11.91 -22.50 2.37
CA ASN A 211 11.57 -22.49 3.79
C ASN A 211 10.84 -21.20 4.17
N GLU A 212 10.03 -21.28 5.23
CA GLU A 212 9.50 -20.08 5.88
C GLU A 212 10.60 -19.42 6.73
N GLY A 213 10.58 -18.10 6.83
CA GLY A 213 11.53 -17.35 7.68
C GLY A 213 12.00 -16.06 7.04
N VAL A 214 13.05 -15.50 7.64
CA VAL A 214 13.71 -14.28 7.14
C VAL A 214 14.64 -14.62 5.99
N HIS A 215 14.40 -14.00 4.85
CA HIS A 215 15.21 -14.15 3.64
C HIS A 215 15.70 -12.80 3.16
N GLY A 216 16.83 -12.80 2.44
CA GLY A 216 17.46 -11.59 1.92
C GLY A 216 17.08 -11.34 0.47
N ILE A 217 16.62 -10.14 0.18
CA ILE A 217 16.32 -9.65 -1.18
C ILE A 217 17.36 -8.58 -1.52
N LYS A 218 18.04 -8.71 -2.65
CA LYS A 218 19.24 -7.93 -2.98
C LYS A 218 19.08 -7.14 -4.27
N LEU A 219 19.62 -5.92 -4.27
CA LEU A 219 19.94 -5.12 -5.45
C LEU A 219 21.46 -4.91 -5.45
N SER A 220 22.17 -5.42 -6.45
CA SER A 220 23.64 -5.43 -6.45
C SER A 220 24.25 -5.04 -7.79
N PHE A 221 25.49 -4.58 -7.73
CA PHE A 221 26.33 -4.48 -8.93
C PHE A 221 26.99 -5.82 -9.22
N GLU A 222 27.42 -6.02 -10.46
CA GLU A 222 28.25 -7.17 -10.82
C GLU A 222 29.70 -6.99 -10.34
N GLU A 223 30.49 -8.06 -10.32
CA GLU A 223 31.85 -8.04 -9.78
C GLU A 223 32.81 -7.16 -10.58
N ASP A 224 32.56 -6.99 -11.88
CA ASP A 224 33.37 -6.18 -12.81
C ASP A 224 33.13 -4.67 -12.68
N SER A 225 32.06 -4.26 -12.00
CA SER A 225 31.79 -2.86 -11.68
C SER A 225 32.92 -2.24 -10.85
N LYS A 226 33.21 -0.99 -11.18
CA LYS A 226 34.28 -0.17 -10.62
C LYS A 226 33.75 0.78 -9.54
N ASN A 227 34.65 1.28 -8.73
CA ASN A 227 34.37 2.35 -7.79
C ASN A 227 33.82 3.58 -8.55
N GLY A 228 32.71 4.14 -8.03
CA GLY A 228 32.00 5.26 -8.65
C GLY A 228 30.96 4.86 -9.69
N ASP A 229 30.88 3.58 -10.05
CA ASP A 229 29.78 3.07 -10.89
C ASP A 229 28.45 3.22 -10.14
N ASN A 230 27.45 3.70 -10.86
CA ASN A 230 26.18 4.13 -10.31
C ASN A 230 25.02 3.97 -11.29
N ILE A 231 23.84 3.79 -10.69
CA ILE A 231 22.55 3.70 -11.36
C ILE A 231 21.53 4.54 -10.58
N LEU A 232 20.44 4.88 -11.26
CA LEU A 232 19.26 5.45 -10.63
C LEU A 232 18.20 4.37 -10.48
N PHE A 233 17.49 4.39 -9.35
CA PHE A 233 16.38 3.48 -9.12
C PHE A 233 15.28 4.12 -8.26
N TYR A 234 14.06 3.59 -8.36
CA TYR A 234 12.96 3.94 -7.47
C TYR A 234 11.99 2.77 -7.31
N ARG A 235 11.12 2.88 -6.29
CA ARG A 235 10.00 1.97 -6.01
C ARG A 235 10.40 0.48 -6.05
N PRO A 236 11.40 0.05 -5.27
CA PRO A 236 11.60 -1.39 -5.06
C PRO A 236 10.42 -1.95 -4.25
N THR A 237 9.78 -2.98 -4.79
CA THR A 237 8.57 -3.58 -4.23
C THR A 237 8.65 -5.09 -4.27
N LEU A 238 8.10 -5.70 -3.24
CA LEU A 238 7.87 -7.12 -3.18
C LEU A 238 6.37 -7.36 -3.36
N GLN A 239 6.04 -8.14 -4.38
CA GLN A 239 4.67 -8.39 -4.79
C GLN A 239 4.33 -9.87 -4.73
N ILE A 240 3.05 -10.19 -4.57
CA ILE A 240 2.54 -11.56 -4.59
C ILE A 240 1.26 -11.65 -5.40
N PRO A 241 0.94 -12.81 -6.00
CA PRO A 241 -0.36 -13.02 -6.60
C PRO A 241 -1.48 -12.91 -5.57
N THR A 242 -2.56 -12.22 -5.95
CA THR A 242 -3.72 -11.94 -5.11
C THR A 242 -4.26 -13.17 -4.36
N LYS A 243 -4.30 -14.34 -5.01
CA LYS A 243 -4.81 -15.58 -4.42
C LYS A 243 -4.06 -16.04 -3.16
N TYR A 244 -2.83 -15.57 -2.95
CA TYR A 244 -2.03 -15.90 -1.77
C TYR A 244 -2.13 -14.87 -0.64
N PHE A 245 -2.80 -13.74 -0.85
CA PHE A 245 -2.81 -12.63 0.11
C PHE A 245 -3.49 -13.02 1.44
N SER A 246 -4.61 -13.76 1.41
CA SER A 246 -5.24 -14.29 2.63
C SER A 246 -4.31 -15.21 3.41
N LYS A 247 -3.54 -16.06 2.71
CA LYS A 247 -2.56 -16.96 3.34
C LYS A 247 -1.43 -16.18 4.03
N ILE A 248 -0.98 -15.05 3.47
CA ILE A 248 0.01 -14.19 4.14
C ILE A 248 -0.55 -13.65 5.46
N GLY A 249 -1.84 -13.28 5.49
CA GLY A 249 -2.51 -12.76 6.69
C GLY A 249 -2.43 -13.72 7.90
N GLU A 250 -2.43 -15.03 7.65
CA GLU A 250 -2.26 -16.07 8.68
C GLU A 250 -0.90 -16.00 9.40
N TYR A 251 0.11 -15.38 8.78
CA TYR A 251 1.47 -15.23 9.30
C TYR A 251 1.75 -13.79 9.78
N SER A 252 0.69 -12.98 9.94
CA SER A 252 0.80 -11.57 10.36
C SER A 252 1.59 -11.38 11.66
N ASP A 253 1.45 -12.31 12.61
CA ASP A 253 2.19 -12.31 13.86
C ASP A 253 3.70 -12.42 13.66
N LYS A 254 4.16 -13.38 12.85
CA LYS A 254 5.58 -13.59 12.53
C LYS A 254 6.14 -12.39 11.76
N ILE A 255 5.38 -11.89 10.79
CA ILE A 255 5.77 -10.75 9.94
C ILE A 255 5.97 -9.48 10.78
N ILE A 256 5.05 -9.20 11.71
CA ILE A 256 5.08 -7.97 12.52
C ILE A 256 6.02 -8.07 13.72
N LYS A 257 6.13 -9.26 14.34
CA LYS A 257 7.04 -9.51 15.46
C LYS A 257 8.49 -9.19 15.13
N GLU A 258 8.93 -9.49 13.92
CA GLU A 258 10.31 -9.19 13.48
C GLU A 258 10.53 -7.71 13.18
N GLN A 259 9.44 -6.94 13.00
CA GLN A 259 9.49 -5.63 12.40
C GLN A 259 9.10 -4.49 13.35
N SER A 260 8.50 -4.78 14.51
CA SER A 260 7.89 -3.75 15.35
C SER A 260 7.98 -4.03 16.86
N SER A 261 7.79 -2.97 17.65
CA SER A 261 7.61 -3.00 19.11
C SER A 261 6.14 -3.19 19.53
N VAL A 262 5.25 -3.56 18.59
CA VAL A 262 3.80 -3.67 18.82
C VAL A 262 3.51 -4.79 19.82
N GLU A 263 2.46 -4.64 20.63
CA GLU A 263 2.02 -5.73 21.50
C GLU A 263 1.43 -6.89 20.68
N SER A 264 1.72 -8.12 21.10
CA SER A 264 1.36 -9.32 20.33
C SER A 264 -0.13 -9.48 20.04
N SER A 265 -1.00 -8.97 20.92
CA SER A 265 -2.46 -8.96 20.76
C SER A 265 -2.93 -8.16 19.54
N TYR A 266 -2.11 -7.21 19.06
CA TYR A 266 -2.44 -6.30 17.96
C TYR A 266 -1.71 -6.59 16.65
N TYR A 267 -0.86 -7.64 16.56
CA TYR A 267 -0.07 -7.89 15.36
C TYR A 267 -0.89 -8.02 14.07
N THR A 268 -1.98 -8.77 14.11
CA THR A 268 -2.86 -8.92 12.95
C THR A 268 -3.52 -7.61 12.56
N VAL A 269 -3.99 -6.82 13.53
CA VAL A 269 -4.56 -5.49 13.28
C VAL A 269 -3.53 -4.59 12.63
N PHE A 270 -2.35 -4.47 13.24
CA PHE A 270 -1.27 -3.63 12.75
C PHE A 270 -0.82 -4.05 11.34
N PHE A 271 -0.70 -5.36 11.08
CA PHE A 271 -0.37 -5.89 9.76
C PHE A 271 -1.32 -5.36 8.69
N TRP A 272 -2.63 -5.54 8.88
CA TRP A 272 -3.62 -5.11 7.89
C TRP A 272 -3.67 -3.59 7.72
N LEU A 273 -3.51 -2.82 8.80
CA LEU A 273 -3.43 -1.35 8.70
C LEU A 273 -2.27 -0.91 7.83
N MET A 274 -1.09 -1.52 7.98
CA MET A 274 0.07 -1.24 7.12
C MET A 274 -0.21 -1.58 5.65
N GLN A 275 -0.91 -2.68 5.37
CA GLN A 275 -1.29 -3.05 4.00
C GLN A 275 -2.29 -2.04 3.40
N ILE A 276 -3.30 -1.61 4.17
CA ILE A 276 -4.30 -0.62 3.73
C ILE A 276 -3.63 0.74 3.49
N GLU A 277 -2.76 1.19 4.39
CA GLU A 277 -2.02 2.44 4.25
C GLU A 277 -1.20 2.45 2.96
N GLU A 278 -0.56 1.33 2.62
CA GLU A 278 0.27 1.21 1.44
C GLU A 278 -0.52 1.35 0.13
N GLU A 279 -1.67 0.66 0.04
CA GLU A 279 -2.54 0.74 -1.12
C GLU A 279 -3.19 2.13 -1.25
N LEU A 280 -3.53 2.78 -0.13
CA LEU A 280 -4.03 4.16 -0.14
C LEU A 280 -2.98 5.16 -0.64
N LYS A 281 -1.73 5.02 -0.20
CA LYS A 281 -0.63 5.84 -0.72
C LYS A 281 -0.48 5.66 -2.22
N GLN A 282 -0.57 4.43 -2.73
CA GLN A 282 -0.51 4.16 -4.16
C GLN A 282 -1.67 4.81 -4.92
N LEU A 283 -2.89 4.59 -4.45
CA LEU A 283 -4.10 5.14 -5.05
C LEU A 283 -4.05 6.66 -5.14
N LEU A 284 -3.63 7.33 -4.07
CA LEU A 284 -3.52 8.78 -4.01
C LEU A 284 -2.32 9.31 -4.81
N ALA A 285 -1.26 8.52 -4.96
CA ALA A 285 -0.09 8.89 -5.76
C ALA A 285 -0.34 8.73 -7.26
N GLU A 286 -0.95 7.65 -7.74
CA GLU A 286 -1.13 7.43 -9.19
C GLU A 286 -1.93 8.56 -9.86
N ASP A 287 -2.90 9.15 -9.15
CA ASP A 287 -3.82 10.19 -9.65
C ASP A 287 -4.54 9.77 -10.95
N ALA A 288 -4.72 8.46 -11.12
CA ALA A 288 -5.44 7.85 -12.23
C ALA A 288 -6.89 7.55 -11.80
N PHE A 289 -7.55 8.52 -11.18
CA PHE A 289 -8.96 8.40 -10.81
C PHE A 289 -9.81 8.37 -12.09
N PRO A 290 -10.87 7.56 -12.17
CA PRO A 290 -11.82 7.64 -13.26
C PRO A 290 -12.39 9.05 -13.39
N GLU A 291 -12.51 9.55 -14.62
CA GLU A 291 -12.84 10.96 -14.92
C GLU A 291 -14.10 11.44 -14.17
N LYS A 292 -15.17 10.65 -14.15
CA LYS A 292 -16.44 10.99 -13.47
C LYS A 292 -16.30 11.20 -11.96
N ILE A 293 -15.29 10.60 -11.33
CA ILE A 293 -15.04 10.69 -9.88
C ILE A 293 -13.71 11.36 -9.57
N GLU A 294 -13.07 11.98 -10.56
CA GLU A 294 -11.91 12.84 -10.36
C GLU A 294 -12.31 14.18 -9.72
N ALA A 295 -12.92 14.09 -8.54
CA ALA A 295 -13.41 15.22 -7.79
C ALA A 295 -12.58 15.40 -6.50
N PRO A 296 -12.25 16.65 -6.10
CA PRO A 296 -11.57 16.92 -4.83
C PRO A 296 -12.30 16.30 -3.63
N ALA A 297 -13.63 16.23 -3.71
CA ALA A 297 -14.48 15.66 -2.69
C ALA A 297 -14.29 14.13 -2.49
N ILE A 298 -13.97 13.39 -3.55
CA ILE A 298 -13.65 11.95 -3.46
C ILE A 298 -12.21 11.78 -2.94
N LYS A 299 -11.25 12.51 -3.53
CA LYS A 299 -9.84 12.49 -3.09
C LYS A 299 -9.70 12.83 -1.59
N ALA A 300 -10.47 13.81 -1.09
CA ALA A 300 -10.50 14.17 0.33
C ALA A 300 -11.00 13.05 1.25
N ARG A 301 -11.97 12.24 0.80
CA ARG A 301 -12.47 11.10 1.60
C ARG A 301 -11.44 9.97 1.68
N PHE A 302 -10.73 9.67 0.59
CA PHE A 302 -9.60 8.74 0.63
C PHE A 302 -8.48 9.23 1.56
N ARG A 303 -8.17 10.53 1.57
CA ARG A 303 -7.20 11.12 2.52
C ARG A 303 -7.66 11.04 3.97
N LEU A 304 -8.95 11.25 4.24
CA LEU A 304 -9.52 11.05 5.57
C LEU A 304 -9.36 9.59 6.01
N PHE A 305 -9.66 8.65 5.13
CA PHE A 305 -9.50 7.23 5.41
C PHE A 305 -8.03 6.86 5.67
N GLU A 306 -7.09 7.37 4.86
CA GLU A 306 -5.65 7.23 5.08
C GLU A 306 -5.22 7.78 6.45
N THR A 307 -5.77 8.92 6.86
CA THR A 307 -5.48 9.55 8.16
C THR A 307 -5.95 8.66 9.32
N GLN A 308 -7.16 8.10 9.23
CA GLN A 308 -7.69 7.18 10.24
C GLN A 308 -6.87 5.89 10.35
N VAL A 309 -6.45 5.33 9.21
CA VAL A 309 -5.58 4.14 9.17
C VAL A 309 -4.25 4.42 9.88
N LYS A 310 -3.61 5.55 9.55
CA LYS A 310 -2.34 5.97 10.18
C LYS A 310 -2.48 6.22 11.67
N GLU A 311 -3.54 6.92 12.09
CA GLU A 311 -3.82 7.20 13.49
C GLU A 311 -4.01 5.90 14.29
N LEU A 312 -4.75 4.94 13.75
CA LEU A 312 -4.93 3.65 14.41
C LEU A 312 -3.63 2.84 14.45
N ALA A 313 -2.87 2.81 13.37
CA ALA A 313 -1.58 2.12 13.31
C ALA A 313 -0.58 2.70 14.32
N ASP A 314 -0.53 4.03 14.44
CA ASP A 314 0.33 4.73 15.40
C ASP A 314 -0.08 4.43 16.84
N ASN A 315 -1.37 4.52 17.15
CA ASN A 315 -1.90 4.18 18.48
C ASN A 315 -1.58 2.72 18.86
N VAL A 316 -1.83 1.77 17.96
CA VAL A 316 -1.53 0.34 18.19
C VAL A 316 -0.03 0.10 18.44
N LYS A 317 0.84 0.88 17.79
CA LYS A 317 2.29 0.71 17.89
C LYS A 317 2.91 1.40 19.09
N ASN A 318 2.43 2.59 19.41
CA ASN A 318 3.12 3.54 20.28
C ASN A 318 2.35 3.88 21.57
N ASN A 319 1.06 3.53 21.68
CA ASN A 319 0.25 3.82 22.86
C ASN A 319 0.03 2.56 23.72
N PRO A 320 0.78 2.38 24.81
CA PRO A 320 0.67 1.19 25.68
C PRO A 320 -0.66 1.10 26.44
N ASN A 321 -1.43 2.20 26.49
CA ASN A 321 -2.73 2.24 27.16
C ASN A 321 -3.89 2.07 26.18
N PHE A 322 -3.62 1.83 24.89
CA PHE A 322 -4.66 1.71 23.88
C PHE A 322 -5.45 0.42 24.10
N GLN A 323 -6.74 0.55 24.39
CA GLN A 323 -7.59 -0.57 24.78
C GLN A 323 -8.24 -1.24 23.58
N LYS A 324 -8.68 -2.49 23.77
CA LYS A 324 -9.37 -3.27 22.74
C LYS A 324 -10.62 -2.55 22.21
N GLU A 325 -11.38 -1.92 23.10
CA GLU A 325 -12.63 -1.22 22.77
C GLU A 325 -12.36 -0.02 21.85
N ASP A 326 -11.24 0.68 22.07
CA ASP A 326 -10.80 1.81 21.24
C ASP A 326 -10.38 1.33 19.84
N VAL A 327 -9.66 0.20 19.76
CA VAL A 327 -9.33 -0.45 18.49
C VAL A 327 -10.60 -0.81 17.71
N GLN A 328 -11.56 -1.47 18.35
CA GLN A 328 -12.81 -1.87 17.71
C GLN A 328 -13.62 -0.66 17.23
N LYS A 329 -13.69 0.41 18.03
CA LYS A 329 -14.34 1.66 17.65
C LYS A 329 -13.68 2.30 16.42
N SER A 330 -12.35 2.37 16.40
CA SER A 330 -11.60 2.93 15.27
C SER A 330 -11.76 2.10 14.00
N ILE A 331 -11.79 0.77 14.11
CA ILE A 331 -12.08 -0.14 12.99
C ILE A 331 -13.48 0.12 12.42
N ARG A 332 -14.50 0.30 13.26
CA ARG A 332 -15.86 0.63 12.80
C ARG A 332 -15.91 1.99 12.10
N ASN A 333 -15.19 3.00 12.61
CA ASN A 333 -15.11 4.31 11.97
C ASN A 333 -14.45 4.23 10.58
N MET A 334 -13.40 3.43 10.46
CA MET A 334 -12.73 3.12 9.19
C MET A 334 -13.70 2.46 8.20
N GLN A 335 -14.47 1.46 8.64
CA GLN A 335 -15.48 0.80 7.81
C GLN A 335 -16.54 1.80 7.31
N ASN A 336 -17.08 2.63 8.20
CA ASN A 336 -18.07 3.66 7.82
C ASN A 336 -17.50 4.64 6.79
N THR A 337 -16.26 5.08 6.99
CA THR A 337 -15.58 6.00 6.06
C THR A 337 -15.35 5.35 4.69
N PHE A 338 -14.99 4.07 4.66
CA PHE A 338 -14.84 3.33 3.40
C PHE A 338 -16.17 3.15 2.67
N ASN A 339 -17.25 2.81 3.38
CA ASN A 339 -18.58 2.72 2.80
C ASN A 339 -19.09 4.07 2.28
N ASP A 340 -18.82 5.16 2.99
CA ASP A 340 -19.13 6.52 2.53
C ASP A 340 -18.40 6.87 1.22
N ILE A 341 -17.17 6.38 1.03
CA ILE A 341 -16.45 6.54 -0.24
C ILE A 341 -17.21 5.84 -1.37
N ILE A 342 -17.59 4.57 -1.18
CA ILE A 342 -18.32 3.78 -2.19
C ILE A 342 -19.67 4.43 -2.50
N LEU A 343 -20.45 4.81 -1.49
CA LEU A 343 -21.74 5.46 -1.68
C LEU A 343 -21.59 6.78 -2.45
N ARG A 344 -20.52 7.53 -2.19
CA ARG A 344 -20.27 8.77 -2.91
C ARG A 344 -19.87 8.52 -4.36
N ILE A 345 -19.05 7.51 -4.63
CA ILE A 345 -18.75 7.05 -6.00
C ILE A 345 -20.06 6.72 -6.72
N ASN A 346 -20.92 5.88 -6.12
CA ASN A 346 -22.22 5.53 -6.70
C ASN A 346 -23.03 6.79 -7.02
N ASN A 347 -23.11 7.75 -6.09
CA ASN A 347 -23.83 9.01 -6.32
C ASN A 347 -23.29 9.81 -7.52
N PHE A 348 -21.97 9.84 -7.76
CA PHE A 348 -21.41 10.52 -8.94
C PHE A 348 -21.78 9.81 -10.25
N TYR A 349 -21.84 8.47 -10.25
CA TYR A 349 -22.17 7.68 -11.42
C TYR A 349 -23.67 7.61 -11.71
N ASP A 350 -24.50 7.62 -10.66
CA ASP A 350 -25.95 7.55 -10.74
C ASP A 350 -26.61 8.94 -10.87
N SER A 351 -25.85 10.00 -10.62
CA SER A 351 -26.33 11.38 -10.74
C SER A 351 -26.57 11.76 -12.20
N ASP A 352 -27.80 12.15 -12.49
CA ASP A 352 -28.24 12.64 -13.80
C ASP A 352 -28.00 14.14 -14.00
N LEU A 353 -27.17 14.77 -13.15
CA LEU A 353 -26.96 16.23 -13.12
C LEU A 353 -26.52 16.78 -14.48
N GLU A 354 -25.72 16.03 -15.23
CA GLU A 354 -25.29 16.40 -16.58
C GLU A 354 -26.49 16.52 -17.53
N ASN A 355 -27.37 15.51 -17.51
CA ASN A 355 -28.59 15.50 -18.33
C ASN A 355 -29.60 16.54 -17.84
N GLN A 356 -29.69 16.78 -16.53
CA GLN A 356 -30.51 17.86 -15.97
C GLN A 356 -29.97 19.25 -16.34
N MET A 357 -28.65 19.45 -16.36
CA MET A 357 -28.03 20.69 -16.79
C MET A 357 -28.18 20.90 -18.30
N GLN A 358 -28.05 19.86 -19.12
CA GLN A 358 -28.32 19.93 -20.55
C GLN A 358 -29.80 20.21 -20.82
N TYR A 359 -30.70 19.59 -20.07
CA TYR A 359 -32.13 19.88 -20.12
C TYR A 359 -32.41 21.35 -19.79
N ILE A 360 -31.85 21.88 -18.70
CA ILE A 360 -32.00 23.31 -18.32
C ILE A 360 -31.42 24.24 -19.41
N LYS A 361 -30.25 23.92 -19.98
CA LYS A 361 -29.66 24.70 -21.08
C LYS A 361 -30.48 24.63 -22.38
N SER A 362 -31.21 23.55 -22.59
CA SER A 362 -32.10 23.36 -23.75
C SER A 362 -33.46 24.04 -23.58
N GLN A 363 -33.79 24.51 -22.37
CA GLN A 363 -34.99 25.32 -22.16
C GLN A 363 -34.79 26.70 -22.79
N PRO A 364 -35.75 27.20 -23.59
CA PRO A 364 -35.68 28.55 -24.11
C PRO A 364 -35.76 29.56 -22.95
N ASP A 365 -34.92 30.60 -23.00
CA ASP A 365 -34.95 31.71 -22.04
C ASP A 365 -36.33 32.37 -22.05
N THR A 366 -37.17 32.05 -21.07
CA THR A 366 -38.52 32.62 -20.90
C THR A 366 -38.52 34.12 -20.63
N ILE A 367 -37.36 34.77 -20.53
CA ILE A 367 -37.25 36.22 -20.38
C ILE A 367 -37.43 36.96 -21.73
N GLN A 368 -37.20 36.33 -22.88
CA GLN A 368 -37.43 36.98 -24.19
C GLN A 368 -38.84 36.81 -24.75
N SER A 369 -39.66 35.87 -24.24
CA SER A 369 -41.02 35.66 -24.77
C SER A 369 -42.08 36.63 -24.22
N ILE A 370 -41.75 37.44 -23.22
CA ILE A 370 -42.71 38.39 -22.61
C ILE A 370 -42.73 39.74 -23.35
N ASN A 371 -41.67 40.11 -24.09
CA ASN A 371 -41.61 41.41 -24.77
C ASN A 371 -42.19 41.45 -26.19
N ASN A 372 -42.59 40.31 -26.78
CA ASN A 372 -43.13 40.26 -28.16
C ASN A 372 -44.66 40.05 -28.25
N LYS A 373 -45.39 40.09 -27.12
CA LYS A 373 -46.87 40.01 -27.14
C LYS A 373 -47.60 41.32 -26.78
N ASN A 374 -46.90 42.40 -26.44
CA ASN A 374 -47.51 43.69 -26.07
C ASN A 374 -47.35 44.83 -27.10
N THR A 375 -46.98 44.55 -28.35
CA THR A 375 -46.88 45.58 -29.42
C THR A 375 -47.71 45.27 -30.67
N LYS A 376 -48.79 44.50 -30.54
CA LYS A 376 -49.83 44.36 -31.60
C LYS A 376 -51.23 44.45 -31.00
N SER A 377 -51.61 45.64 -30.53
CA SER A 377 -53.03 46.02 -30.35
C SER A 377 -53.19 47.53 -30.09
N THR A 378 -52.62 48.38 -30.95
CA THR A 378 -53.09 49.78 -31.08
C THR A 378 -52.58 50.34 -32.40
N ASN A 379 -53.33 50.07 -33.47
CA ASN A 379 -53.39 50.91 -34.67
C ASN A 379 -54.49 50.33 -35.57
N ASP A 380 -55.73 50.48 -35.13
CA ASP A 380 -56.92 50.46 -35.99
C ASP A 380 -57.92 51.43 -35.37
N ASN A 381 -57.87 52.69 -35.83
CA ASN A 381 -58.98 53.65 -35.90
C ASN A 381 -58.42 55.00 -36.40
N LEU A 382 -58.08 55.07 -37.68
CA LEU A 382 -58.17 56.34 -38.42
C LEU A 382 -59.58 56.39 -39.03
N GLN A 383 -60.40 57.30 -38.50
CA GLN A 383 -61.67 57.69 -39.09
C GLN A 383 -61.44 58.41 -40.42
N ASN A 384 -62.18 57.98 -41.43
CA ASN A 384 -62.35 58.67 -42.71
C ASN A 384 -63.28 59.90 -42.51
N PRO A 385 -63.14 60.97 -43.31
CA PRO A 385 -63.81 62.25 -43.10
C PRO A 385 -65.21 62.31 -43.74
N ASP A 386 -65.92 63.38 -43.36
CA ASP A 386 -67.10 63.98 -43.98
C ASP A 386 -68.50 63.41 -43.68
N ASN A 387 -69.21 64.12 -42.80
CA ASN A 387 -70.61 64.53 -43.04
C ASN A 387 -70.98 65.80 -42.23
N ILE A 388 -70.85 66.96 -42.89
CA ILE A 388 -71.78 68.10 -42.98
C ILE A 388 -72.76 68.34 -41.79
N MET A 389 -72.54 69.41 -41.01
CA MET A 389 -73.25 70.70 -41.13
C MET A 389 -72.55 71.80 -40.32
#